data_AF-A0A1H1U7V1-F1
#
_entry.id   AF-A0A1H1U7V1-F1
#
_cell.length_a   1.000
_cell.length_b   1.000
_cell.length_c   1.000
_cell.angle_alpha   90.00
_cell.angle_beta   90.00
_cell.angle_gamma   90.00
#
_symmetry.space_group_name_H-M   'P 1'
#
loop_
_entity.id
_entity.type
_entity.pdbx_description
1 polymer ?
#
loop_
_entity_poly.entity_id
_entity_poly.type
_entity_poly.pdbx_seq_one_letter_code
_entity_poly.pdbx_strand_id
1 'polypeptide(L)'
;MLELLTGTALAASAGLNAYVPLLLIGLGARFTGLVELPANWAWLQNDWVLGILAVLLVVEVLADKVPGLDSVNDMLQTVIRPTSGGLAFGSGTTATTVAITDPAAFFSSNQWVPIALGAVIALGVHLAKLSVRPIANALTAGAAAPVLSAAEDVSSVVLSVLALLAPLLALLAMAGGVLLLFRWLRRLRRSRRARLQPASIP
;
A
#
# COMPACT_ATOMS: atom_id res chain seq x y z
N MET A 1 -0.72 19.88 6.66
CA MET A 1 -1.24 19.59 5.29
C MET A 1 -0.36 18.62 4.51
N LEU A 2 0.95 18.87 4.38
CA LEU A 2 1.86 17.96 3.63
C LEU A 2 2.00 16.57 4.28
N GLU A 3 1.99 16.51 5.61
CA GLU A 3 1.95 15.25 6.38
C GLU A 3 0.80 14.34 5.93
N LEU A 4 -0.43 14.86 5.84
CA LEU A 4 -1.59 14.08 5.41
C LEU A 4 -1.41 13.52 3.99
N LEU A 5 -0.80 14.29 3.08
CA LEU A 5 -0.50 13.84 1.73
C LEU A 5 0.55 12.71 1.76
N THR A 6 1.59 12.88 2.56
CA THR A 6 2.68 11.93 2.76
C THR A 6 2.12 10.62 3.32
N GLY A 7 1.38 10.66 4.42
CA GLY A 7 0.74 9.50 5.03
C GLY A 7 -0.22 8.79 4.08
N THR A 8 -1.02 9.55 3.32
CA THR A 8 -1.95 8.97 2.32
C THR A 8 -1.19 8.21 1.23
N ALA A 9 -0.14 8.80 0.67
CA ALA A 9 0.65 8.16 -0.38
C ALA A 9 1.47 6.96 0.13
N LEU A 10 2.03 7.04 1.35
CA LEU A 10 2.71 5.93 2.01
C LEU A 10 1.76 4.76 2.30
N ALA A 11 0.54 5.05 2.77
CA ALA A 11 -0.49 4.04 2.96
C ALA A 11 -0.92 3.39 1.64
N ALA A 12 -1.11 4.18 0.59
CA ALA A 12 -1.42 3.64 -0.73
C ALA A 12 -0.28 2.74 -1.25
N SER A 13 0.97 3.14 -1.04
CA SER A 13 2.14 2.31 -1.34
C SER A 13 2.15 1.00 -0.55
N ALA A 14 1.78 1.02 0.74
CA ALA A 14 1.69 -0.18 1.58
C ALA A 14 0.65 -1.19 1.05
N GLY A 15 -0.40 -0.68 0.39
CA GLY A 15 -1.36 -1.50 -0.32
C GLY A 15 -0.80 -2.19 -1.58
N LEU A 16 0.28 -1.68 -2.17
CA LEU A 16 1.00 -2.28 -3.32
C LEU A 16 2.15 -3.19 -2.88
N ASN A 17 2.92 -2.80 -1.87
CA ASN A 17 3.89 -3.67 -1.16
C ASN A 17 3.93 -3.30 0.33
N ALA A 18 3.70 -4.26 1.24
CA ALA A 18 3.54 -3.97 2.67
C ALA A 18 4.80 -3.39 3.30
N TYR A 19 5.97 -3.90 2.90
CA TYR A 19 7.22 -3.67 3.61
C TYR A 19 8.01 -2.49 3.05
N VAL A 20 7.87 -2.17 1.76
CA VAL A 20 8.59 -1.06 1.11
C VAL A 20 8.45 0.28 1.84
N PRO A 21 7.24 0.83 2.10
CA PRO A 21 7.12 2.13 2.74
C PRO A 21 7.70 2.12 4.16
N LEU A 22 7.46 1.06 4.94
CA LEU A 22 7.99 0.94 6.30
C LEU A 22 9.53 0.89 6.31
N LEU A 23 10.12 0.11 5.41
CA LEU A 23 11.56 0.01 5.27
C LEU A 23 12.18 1.34 4.85
N LEU A 24 11.57 2.06 3.90
CA LEU A 24 12.06 3.37 3.45
C LEU A 24 11.94 4.46 4.52
N ILE A 25 10.84 4.49 5.28
CA ILE A 25 10.68 5.39 6.43
C ILE A 25 11.76 5.11 7.46
N GLY A 26 11.94 3.84 7.86
CA GLY A 26 12.93 3.46 8.87
C GLY A 26 14.37 3.72 8.43
N LEU A 27 14.73 3.38 7.19
CA LEU A 27 16.07 3.65 6.63
C LEU A 27 16.34 5.15 6.49
N GLY A 28 15.37 5.93 5.99
CA GLY A 28 15.50 7.38 5.88
C GLY A 28 15.69 8.03 7.24
N ALA A 29 14.94 7.57 8.24
CA ALA A 29 15.03 8.11 9.58
C ALA A 29 16.33 7.72 10.29
N ARG A 30 16.87 6.53 9.99
CA ARG A 30 18.12 6.04 10.59
C ARG A 30 19.38 6.65 9.97
N PHE A 31 19.44 6.78 8.64
CA PHE A 31 20.70 7.03 7.93
C PHE A 31 20.81 8.37 7.23
N THR A 32 19.70 9.04 6.92
CA THR A 32 19.74 10.26 6.10
C THR A 32 19.27 11.51 6.83
N GLY A 33 18.54 11.35 7.94
CA GLY A 33 17.89 12.47 8.63
C GLY A 33 16.77 13.13 7.81
N LEU A 34 16.41 12.55 6.66
CA LEU A 34 15.32 13.06 5.80
C LEU A 34 13.93 12.79 6.39
N VAL A 35 13.84 11.87 7.35
CA VAL A 35 12.59 11.48 8.01
C VAL A 35 12.79 11.62 9.51
N GLU A 36 12.03 12.50 10.14
CA GLU A 36 11.99 12.61 11.59
C GLU A 36 10.83 11.78 12.13
N LEU A 37 11.17 10.77 12.95
CA LEU A 37 10.17 9.92 13.58
C LEU A 37 9.88 10.38 15.00
N PRO A 38 8.60 10.53 15.37
CA PRO A 38 8.20 10.75 16.75
C PRO A 38 8.63 9.58 17.65
N ALA A 39 8.68 9.83 18.97
CA ALA A 39 9.17 8.84 19.94
C ALA A 39 8.44 7.50 19.90
N ASN A 40 7.12 7.50 19.67
CA ASN A 40 6.30 6.28 19.54
C ASN A 40 6.57 5.49 18.24
N TRP A 41 7.27 6.07 17.27
CA TRP A 41 7.67 5.43 16.01
C TRP A 41 9.17 5.18 15.90
N ALA A 42 9.97 5.63 16.87
CA ALA A 42 11.43 5.48 16.85
C ALA A 42 11.91 4.03 16.72
N TRP A 43 11.10 3.05 17.14
CA TRP A 43 11.37 1.63 16.98
C TRP A 43 11.57 1.21 15.51
N LEU A 44 11.00 1.94 14.54
CA LEU A 44 11.13 1.65 13.11
C LEU A 44 12.58 1.87 12.61
N GLN A 45 13.39 2.63 13.35
CA GLN A 45 14.82 2.82 13.06
C GLN A 45 15.70 1.69 13.61
N ASN A 46 15.16 0.73 14.37
CA ASN A 46 15.95 -0.33 14.98
C ASN A 46 16.54 -1.30 13.92
N ASP A 47 17.81 -1.69 14.05
CA ASP A 47 18.49 -2.57 13.08
C ASP A 47 17.77 -3.90 12.87
N TRP A 48 17.26 -4.50 13.94
CA TRP A 48 16.53 -5.75 13.85
C TRP A 48 15.21 -5.58 13.12
N VAL A 49 14.49 -4.48 13.38
CA VAL A 49 13.23 -4.16 12.69
C VAL A 49 13.48 -3.96 11.20
N LEU A 50 14.51 -3.19 10.83
CA LEU A 50 14.91 -2.99 9.43
C LEU A 50 15.33 -4.29 8.75
N GLY A 51 16.11 -5.13 9.44
CA GLY A 51 16.50 -6.44 8.94
C GLY A 51 15.31 -7.37 8.71
N ILE A 52 14.35 -7.40 9.64
CA ILE A 52 13.11 -8.18 9.50
C ILE A 52 12.28 -7.66 8.32
N LEU A 53 12.07 -6.35 8.21
CA LEU A 53 11.34 -5.75 7.09
C LEU A 53 12.01 -6.06 5.74
N ALA A 54 13.34 -6.04 5.67
CA ALA A 54 14.08 -6.39 4.47
C ALA A 54 13.91 -7.88 4.09
N VAL A 55 13.99 -8.79 5.07
CA VAL A 55 13.75 -10.22 4.83
C VAL A 55 12.31 -10.47 4.38
N LEU A 56 11.34 -9.86 5.05
CA LEU A 56 9.93 -9.96 4.69
C LEU A 56 9.65 -9.40 3.29
N LEU A 57 10.29 -8.29 2.92
CA LEU A 57 10.24 -7.75 1.57
C LEU A 57 10.77 -8.76 0.53
N VAL A 58 11.92 -9.38 0.78
CA VAL A 58 12.47 -10.41 -0.12
C VAL A 58 11.49 -11.58 -0.26
N VAL A 59 10.92 -12.05 0.84
CA VAL A 59 9.92 -13.13 0.82
C VAL A 59 8.69 -12.72 0.01
N GLU A 60 8.14 -11.52 0.21
CA GLU A 60 6.99 -11.03 -0.55
C GLU A 60 7.29 -10.95 -2.05
N VAL A 61 8.44 -10.35 -2.41
CA VAL A 61 8.87 -10.20 -3.80
C VAL A 61 8.99 -11.56 -4.49
N LEU A 62 9.54 -12.56 -3.81
CA LEU A 62 9.69 -13.92 -4.36
C LEU A 62 8.34 -14.65 -4.43
N ALA A 63 7.54 -14.58 -3.37
CA ALA A 63 6.25 -15.27 -3.30
C ALA A 63 5.28 -14.78 -4.39
N ASP A 64 5.22 -13.48 -4.63
CA ASP A 64 4.32 -12.87 -5.63
C ASP A 64 4.67 -13.21 -7.09
N LYS A 65 5.87 -13.73 -7.34
CA LYS A 65 6.31 -14.09 -8.70
C LYS A 65 5.98 -15.53 -9.08
N VAL A 66 5.56 -16.36 -8.12
CA VAL A 66 5.24 -17.78 -8.36
C VAL A 66 3.71 -17.93 -8.47
N PRO A 67 3.17 -18.33 -9.65
CA PRO A 67 1.74 -18.53 -9.82
C PRO A 67 1.18 -19.55 -8.82
N GLY A 68 0.08 -19.21 -8.15
CA GLY A 68 -0.54 -20.03 -7.10
C GLY A 68 -0.03 -19.67 -5.71
N LEU A 69 1.28 -19.47 -5.53
CA LEU A 69 1.83 -18.95 -4.28
C LEU A 69 1.46 -17.47 -4.08
N ASP A 70 1.41 -16.70 -5.17
CA ASP A 70 0.92 -15.32 -5.21
C ASP A 70 -0.45 -15.17 -4.53
N SER A 71 -1.37 -16.09 -4.81
CA SER A 71 -2.74 -16.09 -4.28
C SER A 71 -2.79 -16.38 -2.78
N VAL A 72 -1.93 -17.29 -2.29
CA VAL A 72 -1.81 -17.60 -0.85
C VAL A 72 -1.18 -16.42 -0.11
N ASN A 73 -0.13 -15.83 -0.68
CA ASN A 73 0.50 -14.64 -0.13
C ASN A 73 -0.50 -13.48 -0.06
N ASP A 74 -1.26 -13.25 -1.14
CA ASP A 74 -2.29 -12.21 -1.23
C ASP A 74 -3.38 -12.36 -0.14
N MET A 75 -3.69 -13.60 0.29
CA MET A 75 -4.59 -13.87 1.39
C MET A 75 -4.01 -13.39 2.73
N LEU A 76 -2.75 -13.74 3.04
CA LEU A 76 -2.06 -13.27 4.25
C LEU A 76 -1.95 -11.74 4.26
N GLN A 77 -1.65 -11.18 3.09
CA GLN A 77 -1.47 -9.75 2.90
C GLN A 77 -2.77 -8.94 3.04
N THR A 78 -3.92 -9.60 3.06
CA THR A 78 -5.21 -8.95 3.40
C THR A 78 -5.22 -8.44 4.84
N VAL A 79 -4.38 -8.98 5.73
CA VAL A 79 -4.19 -8.48 7.10
C VAL A 79 -2.94 -7.61 7.20
N ILE A 80 -1.82 -8.07 6.63
CA ILE A 80 -0.51 -7.42 6.81
C ILE A 80 -0.45 -6.06 6.12
N ARG A 81 -1.01 -5.90 4.91
CA ARG A 81 -0.98 -4.62 4.17
C ARG A 81 -1.78 -3.53 4.86
N PRO A 82 -3.03 -3.75 5.33
CA PRO A 82 -3.72 -2.74 6.14
C PRO A 82 -2.95 -2.36 7.39
N THR A 83 -2.36 -3.32 8.12
CA THR A 83 -1.52 -3.01 9.27
C THR A 83 -0.35 -2.11 8.86
N SER A 84 0.37 -2.48 7.81
CA SER A 84 1.52 -1.72 7.32
C SER A 84 1.13 -0.32 6.84
N GLY A 85 0.00 -0.18 6.16
CA GLY A 85 -0.54 1.11 5.73
C GLY A 85 -0.93 2.01 6.89
N GLY A 86 -1.53 1.44 7.94
CA GLY A 86 -1.83 2.18 9.16
C GLY A 86 -0.57 2.67 9.87
N LEU A 87 0.46 1.81 9.97
CA LEU A 87 1.75 2.18 10.56
C LEU A 87 2.45 3.28 9.73
N ALA A 88 2.51 3.12 8.41
CA ALA A 88 3.16 4.07 7.51
C ALA A 88 2.46 5.43 7.47
N PHE A 89 1.11 5.44 7.48
CA PHE A 89 0.34 6.68 7.60
C PHE A 89 0.58 7.32 8.97
N GLY A 90 0.42 6.55 10.04
CA GLY A 90 0.60 7.01 11.42
C GLY A 90 1.96 7.67 11.60
N SER A 91 3.04 6.99 11.23
CA SER A 91 4.40 7.52 11.33
C SER A 91 4.65 8.74 10.44
N GLY A 92 3.97 8.86 9.29
CA GLY A 92 4.09 9.99 8.37
C GLY A 92 3.22 11.21 8.72
N THR A 93 2.24 11.07 9.62
CA THR A 93 1.31 12.15 9.99
C THR A 93 1.34 12.59 11.45
N THR A 94 1.91 11.80 12.36
CA THR A 94 1.84 12.08 13.80
C THR A 94 3.12 12.70 14.35
N ALA A 95 3.64 13.74 13.68
CA ALA A 95 4.87 14.46 14.07
C ALA A 95 4.84 15.05 15.51
N THR A 96 3.69 15.08 16.19
CA THR A 96 3.55 15.61 17.55
C THR A 96 3.73 14.53 18.62
N THR A 97 4.76 14.72 19.45
CA THR A 97 5.16 13.83 20.55
C THR A 97 4.10 13.82 21.66
N VAL A 98 3.31 12.75 21.76
CA VAL A 98 2.58 12.40 22.98
C VAL A 98 2.84 10.92 23.24
N ALA A 99 3.60 10.62 24.30
CA ALA A 99 3.79 9.25 24.74
C ALA A 99 2.45 8.71 25.26
N ILE A 100 1.90 7.72 24.57
CA ILE A 100 0.65 7.07 24.99
C ILE A 100 1.01 5.93 25.94
N THR A 101 0.87 6.19 27.23
CA THR A 101 1.00 5.15 28.27
C THR A 101 -0.35 4.59 28.71
N ASP A 102 -1.47 5.15 28.22
CA ASP A 102 -2.84 4.79 28.60
C ASP A 102 -3.71 4.50 27.35
N PRO A 103 -4.25 3.27 27.20
CA PRO A 103 -5.18 2.92 26.12
C PRO A 103 -6.42 3.81 26.07
N ALA A 104 -6.94 4.28 27.20
CA ALA A 104 -8.09 5.19 27.21
C ALA A 104 -7.71 6.51 26.54
N ALA A 105 -6.53 7.06 26.87
CA ALA A 105 -6.02 8.28 26.26
C ALA A 105 -5.80 8.15 24.74
N PHE A 106 -5.43 6.98 24.21
CA PHE A 106 -5.30 6.75 22.76
C PHE A 106 -6.62 6.95 22.01
N PHE A 107 -7.71 6.36 22.54
CA PHE A 107 -9.02 6.45 21.90
C PHE A 107 -9.66 7.83 22.09
N SER A 108 -9.47 8.46 23.26
CA SER A 108 -9.98 9.81 23.54
C SER A 108 -9.25 10.91 22.75
N SER A 109 -7.97 10.70 22.39
CA SER A 109 -7.14 11.69 21.68
C SER A 109 -7.26 11.62 20.15
N ASN A 110 -8.04 10.70 19.60
CA ASN A 110 -8.18 10.45 18.16
C ASN A 110 -6.87 10.09 17.43
N GLN A 111 -5.80 9.72 18.15
CA GLN A 111 -4.52 9.32 17.54
C GLN A 111 -4.61 8.02 16.74
N TRP A 112 -5.66 7.23 16.96
CA TRP A 112 -5.98 6.04 16.18
C TRP A 112 -6.51 6.37 14.77
N VAL A 113 -7.06 7.57 14.55
CA VAL A 113 -7.73 7.94 13.29
C VAL A 113 -6.77 7.91 12.10
N PRO A 114 -5.55 8.50 12.16
CA PRO A 114 -4.57 8.37 11.09
C PRO A 114 -4.20 6.92 10.76
N ILE A 115 -4.04 6.07 11.78
CA ILE A 115 -3.70 4.66 11.61
C ILE A 115 -4.86 3.92 10.92
N ALA A 116 -6.09 4.15 11.36
CA ALA A 116 -7.27 3.55 10.74
C ALA A 116 -7.46 4.00 9.28
N LEU A 117 -7.24 5.30 9.00
CA LEU A 117 -7.28 5.83 7.63
C LEU A 117 -6.23 5.17 6.74
N GLY A 118 -4.99 5.08 7.23
CA GLY A 118 -3.91 4.38 6.52
C GLY A 118 -4.24 2.92 6.22
N ALA A 119 -4.83 2.21 7.19
CA ALA A 119 -5.24 0.83 7.02
C ALA A 119 -6.33 0.67 5.96
N VAL A 120 -7.34 1.54 5.94
CA VAL A 120 -8.42 1.54 4.93
C VAL A 120 -7.86 1.86 3.53
N ILE A 121 -6.96 2.83 3.42
CA ILE A 121 -6.33 3.19 2.14
C ILE A 121 -5.54 1.99 1.59
N ALA A 122 -4.67 1.39 2.40
CA ALA A 122 -3.86 0.24 1.99
C ALA A 122 -4.74 -0.97 1.61
N LEU A 123 -5.79 -1.23 2.39
CA LEU A 123 -6.76 -2.28 2.06
C LEU A 123 -7.43 -2.02 0.71
N GLY A 124 -7.88 -0.79 0.46
CA GLY A 124 -8.52 -0.42 -0.81
C GLY A 124 -7.62 -0.64 -2.01
N VAL A 125 -6.34 -0.30 -1.91
CA VAL A 125 -5.34 -0.55 -2.96
C VAL A 125 -5.07 -2.04 -3.15
N HIS A 126 -4.93 -2.80 -2.06
CA HIS A 126 -4.75 -4.26 -2.13
C HIS A 126 -5.94 -4.94 -2.81
N LEU A 127 -7.16 -4.60 -2.41
CA LEU A 127 -8.39 -5.14 -3.01
C LEU A 127 -8.50 -4.80 -4.51
N ALA A 128 -8.05 -3.60 -4.91
CA ALA A 128 -7.97 -3.26 -6.32
C ALA A 128 -7.04 -4.19 -7.10
N LYS A 129 -5.86 -4.50 -6.56
CA LYS A 129 -4.90 -5.47 -7.12
C LYS A 129 -5.51 -6.88 -7.23
N LEU A 130 -6.18 -7.35 -6.17
CA LEU A 130 -6.87 -8.65 -6.16
C LEU A 130 -7.97 -8.75 -7.22
N SER A 131 -8.55 -7.62 -7.65
CA SER A 131 -9.57 -7.61 -8.70
C SER A 131 -9.02 -7.81 -10.13
N VAL A 132 -7.71 -7.58 -10.32
CA VAL A 132 -7.04 -7.63 -11.64
C VAL A 132 -6.30 -8.95 -11.85
N ARG A 133 -5.56 -9.40 -10.82
CA ARG A 133 -4.64 -10.57 -10.90
C ARG A 133 -5.29 -11.86 -11.40
N PRO A 134 -6.46 -12.31 -10.90
CA PRO A 134 -7.05 -13.57 -11.35
C PRO A 134 -7.38 -13.58 -12.84
N ILE A 135 -7.86 -12.45 -13.37
CA ILE A 135 -8.21 -12.31 -14.79
C ILE A 135 -6.93 -12.33 -15.63
N ALA A 136 -5.91 -11.56 -15.24
CA ALA A 136 -4.65 -11.49 -15.97
C ALA A 136 -3.93 -12.85 -15.97
N ASN A 137 -3.88 -13.53 -14.82
CA ASN A 137 -3.28 -14.86 -14.69
C ASN A 137 -4.03 -15.91 -15.51
N ALA A 138 -5.37 -15.92 -15.48
CA ALA A 138 -6.17 -16.84 -16.29
C ALA A 138 -5.94 -16.65 -17.80
N LEU A 139 -5.83 -15.40 -18.27
CA LEU A 139 -5.60 -15.08 -19.69
C LEU A 139 -4.18 -15.39 -20.17
N THR A 140 -3.21 -15.46 -19.27
CA THR A 140 -1.78 -15.60 -19.60
C THR A 140 -1.17 -16.91 -19.09
N ALA A 141 -2.00 -17.85 -18.61
CA ALA A 141 -1.57 -19.07 -17.94
C ALA A 141 -0.53 -18.81 -16.81
N GLY A 142 -0.74 -17.72 -16.05
CA GLY A 142 0.11 -17.31 -14.93
C GLY A 142 1.30 -16.42 -15.30
N ALA A 143 1.59 -16.18 -16.59
CA ALA A 143 2.72 -15.34 -17.00
C ALA A 143 2.55 -13.84 -16.64
N ALA A 144 1.33 -13.39 -16.35
CA ALA A 144 1.07 -12.04 -15.87
C ALA A 144 1.53 -11.80 -14.42
N ALA A 145 1.60 -12.85 -13.58
CA ALA A 145 1.89 -12.68 -12.15
C ALA A 145 3.25 -12.01 -11.89
N PRO A 146 4.38 -12.46 -12.49
CA PRO A 146 5.67 -11.82 -12.25
C PRO A 146 5.74 -10.38 -12.75
N VAL A 147 5.11 -10.08 -13.89
CA VAL A 147 5.14 -8.75 -14.52
C VAL A 147 4.33 -7.76 -13.69
N LEU A 148 3.12 -8.15 -13.27
CA LEU A 148 2.25 -7.30 -12.47
C LEU A 148 2.81 -7.10 -11.07
N SER A 149 3.36 -8.16 -10.45
CA SER A 149 4.11 -8.08 -9.19
C SER A 149 5.29 -7.10 -9.29
N ALA A 150 6.12 -7.20 -10.32
CA ALA A 150 7.26 -6.30 -10.50
C ALA A 150 6.80 -4.83 -10.69
N ALA A 151 5.71 -4.61 -11.43
CA ALA A 151 5.15 -3.27 -11.60
C ALA A 151 4.63 -2.69 -10.27
N GLU A 152 4.01 -3.51 -9.43
CA GLU A 152 3.55 -3.12 -8.09
C GLU A 152 4.73 -2.80 -7.17
N ASP A 153 5.77 -3.65 -7.17
CA ASP A 153 7.00 -3.44 -6.39
C ASP A 153 7.66 -2.11 -6.77
N VAL A 154 7.87 -1.87 -8.07
CA VAL A 154 8.44 -0.60 -8.56
C VAL A 154 7.54 0.58 -8.21
N SER A 155 6.22 0.44 -8.40
CA SER A 155 5.26 1.51 -8.08
C SER A 155 5.27 1.84 -6.58
N SER A 156 5.40 0.83 -5.71
CA SER A 156 5.48 1.04 -4.27
C SER A 156 6.75 1.79 -3.87
N VAL A 157 7.90 1.45 -4.46
CA VAL A 157 9.17 2.16 -4.21
C VAL A 157 9.06 3.60 -4.70
N VAL A 158 8.63 3.82 -5.95
CA VAL A 158 8.48 5.15 -6.53
C VAL A 158 7.50 6.00 -5.72
N LEU A 159 6.33 5.46 -5.38
CA LEU A 159 5.31 6.18 -4.64
C LEU A 159 5.78 6.51 -3.22
N SER A 160 6.49 5.60 -2.55
CA SER A 160 7.06 5.84 -1.21
C SER A 160 8.14 6.91 -1.23
N VAL A 161 9.07 6.84 -2.20
CA VAL A 161 10.12 7.85 -2.35
C VAL A 161 9.51 9.22 -2.68
N LEU A 162 8.54 9.28 -3.60
CA LEU A 162 7.82 10.51 -3.90
C LEU A 162 7.06 11.02 -2.67
N ALA A 163 6.46 10.14 -1.88
CA ALA A 163 5.73 10.56 -0.68
C ALA A 163 6.66 11.26 0.31
N LEU A 164 7.89 10.76 0.49
CA LEU A 164 8.88 11.35 1.40
C LEU A 164 9.51 12.64 0.85
N LEU A 165 9.79 12.70 -0.46
CA LEU A 165 10.57 13.80 -1.05
C LEU A 165 9.72 14.88 -1.72
N ALA A 166 8.57 14.50 -2.28
CA ALA A 166 7.68 15.38 -3.05
C ALA A 166 6.20 14.96 -2.89
N PRO A 167 5.57 15.16 -1.71
CA PRO A 167 4.24 14.63 -1.38
C PRO A 167 3.13 15.00 -2.39
N LEU A 168 3.24 16.20 -3.00
CA LEU A 168 2.33 16.66 -4.05
C LEU A 168 2.41 15.79 -5.31
N LEU A 169 3.63 15.43 -5.76
CA LEU A 169 3.82 14.55 -6.91
C LEU A 169 3.34 13.13 -6.60
N ALA A 170 3.56 12.65 -5.37
CA ALA A 170 3.04 11.36 -4.91
C ALA A 170 1.51 11.30 -5.00
N LEU A 171 0.83 12.36 -4.55
CA LEU A 171 -0.63 12.45 -4.63
C LEU A 171 -1.13 12.47 -6.07
N LEU A 172 -0.46 13.20 -6.97
CA LEU A 172 -0.81 13.22 -8.40
C LEU A 172 -0.62 11.86 -9.05
N ALA A 173 0.49 11.16 -8.75
CA ALA A 173 0.75 9.81 -9.22
C ALA A 173 -0.33 8.83 -8.73
N MET A 174 -0.67 8.90 -7.44
CA MET A 174 -1.75 8.08 -6.83
C MET A 174 -3.11 8.36 -7.49
N ALA A 175 -3.47 9.64 -7.65
CA ALA A 175 -4.73 10.03 -8.32
C ALA A 175 -4.78 9.54 -9.77
N GLY A 176 -3.67 9.63 -10.50
CA GLY A 176 -3.53 9.06 -11.84
C GLY A 176 -3.79 7.55 -11.86
N GLY A 177 -3.18 6.81 -10.94
CA GLY A 177 -3.41 5.36 -10.78
C GLY A 177 -4.89 5.01 -10.53
N VAL A 178 -5.54 5.73 -9.61
CA VAL A 178 -6.97 5.54 -9.31
C VAL A 178 -7.85 5.83 -10.53
N LEU A 179 -7.56 6.90 -11.28
CA LEU A 179 -8.29 7.25 -12.50
C LEU A 179 -8.17 6.17 -13.58
N LEU A 180 -6.97 5.62 -13.77
CA LEU A 180 -6.72 4.53 -14.72
C LEU A 180 -7.49 3.27 -14.33
N LEU A 181 -7.42 2.87 -13.06
CA LEU A 181 -8.18 1.75 -12.51
C LEU A 181 -9.69 1.94 -12.72
N PHE A 182 -10.21 3.13 -12.39
CA PHE A 182 -11.62 3.44 -12.54
C PHE A 182 -12.08 3.37 -13.99
N ARG A 183 -11.28 3.90 -14.93
CA ARG A 183 -11.55 3.79 -16.37
C ARG A 183 -11.57 2.34 -16.82
N TRP A 184 -10.66 1.52 -16.34
CA TRP A 184 -10.61 0.08 -16.65
C TRP A 184 -11.83 -0.67 -16.13
N LEU A 185 -12.19 -0.48 -14.85
CA LEU A 185 -13.39 -1.09 -14.24
C LEU A 185 -14.68 -0.71 -14.98
N ARG A 186 -14.79 0.56 -15.41
CA ARG A 186 -15.93 1.02 -16.23
C ARG A 186 -16.00 0.33 -17.58
N ARG A 187 -14.87 0.11 -18.25
CA ARG A 187 -14.82 -0.62 -19.54
C ARG A 187 -15.32 -2.05 -19.38
N LEU A 188 -14.83 -2.77 -18.37
CA LEU A 188 -15.27 -4.14 -18.09
C LEU A 188 -16.77 -4.26 -17.83
N ARG A 189 -17.34 -3.34 -17.03
CA ARG A 189 -18.78 -3.32 -16.74
C ARG A 189 -19.62 -3.05 -17.99
N ARG A 190 -19.14 -2.18 -18.90
CA ARG A 190 -19.81 -1.91 -20.19
C ARG A 190 -19.81 -3.14 -21.10
N SER A 191 -18.68 -3.84 -21.20
CA SER A 191 -18.59 -5.08 -21.98
C SER A 191 -19.49 -6.20 -21.47
N ARG A 192 -19.70 -6.29 -20.15
CA ARG A 192 -20.66 -7.25 -19.56
C ARG A 192 -22.12 -6.87 -19.82
N ARG A 193 -22.49 -5.58 -19.72
CA ARG A 193 -23.86 -5.12 -20.02
C ARG A 193 -24.23 -5.30 -21.50
N ALA A 194 -23.29 -5.11 -22.42
CA ALA A 194 -23.52 -5.33 -23.85
C ALA A 194 -23.78 -6.80 -24.21
N ARG A 195 -23.26 -7.77 -23.44
CA ARG A 195 -23.51 -9.21 -23.64
C ARG A 195 -24.85 -9.70 -23.06
N LEU A 196 -25.51 -8.89 -22.22
CA LEU A 196 -26.76 -9.26 -21.54
C LEU A 196 -28.01 -8.64 -22.19
N GLN A 197 -27.88 -7.89 -23.29
CA GLN A 197 -29.02 -7.54 -24.13
C GLN A 197 -29.24 -8.71 -25.11
N PRO A 198 -30.31 -9.51 -24.96
CA PRO A 198 -30.70 -10.44 -26.00
C PRO A 198 -31.00 -9.60 -27.25
N ALA A 199 -30.51 -10.04 -28.41
CA ALA A 199 -30.96 -9.46 -29.67
C ALA A 199 -32.48 -9.50 -29.68
N SER A 200 -33.14 -8.34 -29.65
CA SER A 200 -34.56 -8.24 -29.93
C SER A 200 -34.73 -8.75 -31.35
N ILE A 201 -35.22 -9.99 -31.49
CA ILE A 201 -35.53 -10.58 -32.78
C ILE A 201 -36.64 -9.70 -33.39
N PRO A 202 -36.47 -9.21 -34.63
CA PRO A 202 -37.41 -8.31 -35.29
C PRO A 202 -38.76 -8.97 -35.58
#